data_AF-A0A8T7LRS1-F1
#
_entry.id   AF-A0A8T7LRS1-F1
#
_cell.length_a   1.000
_cell.length_b   1.000
_cell.length_c   1.000
_cell.angle_alpha   90.00
_cell.angle_beta   90.00
_cell.angle_gamma   90.00
#
_symmetry.space_group_name_H-M   'P 1'
#
loop_
_entity.id
_entity.type
_entity.pdbx_description
1 polymer ?
#
loop_
_entity_poly.entity_id
_entity_poly.type
_entity_poly.pdbx_seq_one_letter_code
_entity_poly.pdbx_strand_id
1 'polypeptide(L)'
;MPDTPEQIDDLIYLPNQDYPYPFPTPKPPHFWMTEQTGKLAAAVERYFSGEPLSSDDRRLLHAYLRQYVERAVMASDANRQALLRMIDTLKSNRDFEKYADTLAEAGVEPF
;
A
#
# COMPACT_ATOMS: atom_id res chain seq x y z
N MET A 1 11.61 18.40 -13.58
CA MET A 1 10.28 18.06 -14.11
C MET A 1 9.40 17.88 -12.90
N PRO A 2 8.30 18.63 -12.71
CA PRO A 2 7.39 18.33 -11.61
C PRO A 2 6.82 16.93 -11.84
N ASP A 3 7.02 16.06 -10.87
CA ASP A 3 6.54 14.68 -10.91
C ASP A 3 5.01 14.71 -11.07
N THR A 4 4.51 14.12 -12.15
CA THR A 4 3.09 14.23 -12.53
C THR A 4 2.25 13.42 -11.56
N PRO A 5 1.14 13.97 -11.01
CA PRO A 5 0.23 13.21 -10.18
C PRO A 5 -0.25 11.94 -10.88
N GLU A 6 -0.19 10.80 -10.20
CA GLU A 6 -0.75 9.54 -10.68
C GLU A 6 -2.06 9.26 -9.94
N GLN A 7 -3.14 9.10 -10.69
CA GLN A 7 -4.41 8.64 -10.13
C GLN A 7 -4.50 7.11 -10.22
N ILE A 8 -4.81 6.48 -9.08
CA ILE A 8 -5.08 5.04 -8.98
C ILE A 8 -6.38 4.90 -8.21
N ASP A 9 -7.42 4.36 -8.86
CA ASP A 9 -8.78 4.36 -8.35
C ASP A 9 -9.23 5.78 -7.92
N ASP A 10 -9.61 5.95 -6.65
CA ASP A 10 -10.07 7.21 -6.06
C ASP A 10 -8.95 8.01 -5.37
N LEU A 11 -7.70 7.54 -5.45
CA LEU A 11 -6.54 8.11 -4.78
C LEU A 11 -5.63 8.82 -5.78
N ILE A 12 -5.04 9.93 -5.35
CA ILE A 12 -4.14 10.74 -6.17
C ILE A 12 -2.79 10.79 -5.46
N TYR A 13 -1.75 10.28 -6.10
CA TYR A 13 -0.40 10.25 -5.56
C TYR A 13 0.48 11.28 -6.24
N LEU A 14 1.26 12.02 -5.47
CA LEU A 14 2.29 12.91 -5.97
C LEU A 14 3.66 12.39 -5.51
N PRO A 15 4.56 11.99 -6.42
CA PRO A 15 5.87 11.49 -6.02
C PRO A 15 6.60 12.48 -5.10
N ASN A 16 7.23 11.96 -4.05
CA ASN A 16 7.96 12.76 -3.07
C ASN A 16 9.46 12.45 -3.17
N GLN A 17 10.25 13.45 -3.55
CA GLN A 17 11.71 13.32 -3.70
C GLN A 17 12.43 13.18 -2.36
N ASP A 18 11.83 13.66 -1.27
CA ASP A 18 12.37 13.51 0.09
C ASP A 18 12.10 12.12 0.67
N TYR A 19 11.19 11.36 0.04
CA TYR A 19 10.83 10.00 0.46
C TYR A 19 10.80 9.04 -0.74
N PRO A 20 11.97 8.82 -1.39
CA PRO A 20 12.05 7.96 -2.56
C PRO A 20 11.98 6.48 -2.17
N TYR A 21 11.43 5.66 -3.06
CA TYR A 21 11.54 4.21 -2.90
C TYR A 21 13.01 3.79 -3.05
N PRO A 22 13.59 3.07 -2.08
CA PRO A 22 15.05 2.90 -1.99
C PRO A 22 15.61 1.87 -2.99
N PHE A 23 14.74 1.16 -3.71
CA PHE A 23 15.15 0.12 -4.64
C PHE A 23 14.97 0.57 -6.11
N PRO A 24 15.90 0.20 -7.00
CA PRO A 24 15.77 0.52 -8.42
C PRO A 24 14.64 -0.29 -9.04
N THR A 25 13.62 0.39 -9.56
CA THR A 25 12.51 -0.23 -10.29
C THR A 25 12.00 0.73 -11.37
N PRO A 26 11.52 0.24 -12.53
CA PRO A 26 10.98 1.10 -13.60
C PRO A 26 9.79 1.95 -13.15
N LYS A 27 8.98 1.43 -12.22
CA LYS A 27 7.81 2.11 -11.67
C LYS A 27 7.74 1.84 -10.17
N PRO A 28 8.21 2.77 -9.30
CA PRO A 28 8.18 2.56 -7.87
C PRO A 28 6.75 2.55 -7.32
N PRO A 29 6.52 1.83 -6.21
CA PRO A 29 5.26 1.95 -5.47
C PRO A 29 5.14 3.37 -4.90
N HIS A 30 3.89 3.84 -4.76
CA HIS A 30 3.62 5.04 -3.97
C HIS A 30 3.48 4.68 -2.51
N PHE A 31 4.04 5.49 -1.62
CA PHE A 31 3.77 5.40 -0.19
C PHE A 31 2.44 6.07 0.15
N TRP A 32 1.76 5.62 1.19
CA TRP A 32 0.49 6.21 1.61
C TRP A 32 0.61 7.70 1.95
N MET A 33 1.78 8.14 2.44
CA MET A 33 2.09 9.53 2.77
C MET A 33 2.15 10.47 1.56
N THR A 34 2.30 9.92 0.34
CA THR A 34 2.36 10.73 -0.89
C THR A 34 0.99 10.95 -1.53
N GLU A 35 -0.05 10.37 -0.94
CA GLU A 35 -1.45 10.51 -1.34
C GLU A 35 -1.99 11.90 -0.98
N GLN A 36 -2.76 12.53 -1.88
CA GLN A 36 -3.13 13.95 -1.82
C GLN A 36 -4.60 14.22 -1.48
N THR A 37 -5.48 13.21 -1.54
CA THR A 37 -6.90 13.35 -1.20
C THR A 37 -7.14 13.31 0.32
N GLY A 38 -6.18 12.78 1.09
CA GLY A 38 -6.26 12.61 2.54
C GLY A 38 -7.12 11.42 2.98
N LYS A 39 -7.79 10.74 2.04
CA LYS A 39 -8.63 9.57 2.32
C LYS A 39 -7.80 8.40 2.80
N LEU A 40 -6.66 8.16 2.14
CA LEU A 40 -5.79 7.04 2.51
C LEU A 40 -5.11 7.29 3.85
N ALA A 41 -4.63 8.51 4.10
CA ALA A 41 -4.03 8.88 5.37
C ALA A 41 -4.99 8.61 6.55
N ALA A 42 -6.25 9.03 6.43
CA ALA A 42 -7.27 8.76 7.46
C ALA A 42 -7.53 7.24 7.67
N ALA A 43 -7.56 6.45 6.59
CA ALA A 43 -7.74 5.00 6.69
C ALA A 43 -6.54 4.31 7.37
N VAL A 44 -5.32 4.75 7.05
CA VAL A 44 -4.07 4.25 7.65
C VAL A 44 -3.96 4.64 9.12
N GLU A 45 -4.32 5.86 9.49
CA GLU A 45 -4.34 6.31 10.90
C GLU A 45 -5.31 5.47 11.75
N ARG A 46 -6.51 5.18 11.24
CA ARG A 46 -7.48 4.30 11.92
C ARG A 46 -6.93 2.89 12.09
N TYR A 47 -6.28 2.37 11.04
CA TYR A 47 -5.62 1.08 11.07
C TYR A 47 -4.55 1.03 12.19
N PHE A 48 -3.63 1.99 12.22
CA PHE A 48 -2.59 2.06 13.24
C PHE A 48 -3.13 2.29 14.66
N SER A 49 -4.25 2.99 14.79
CA SER A 49 -4.90 3.25 16.08
C SER A 49 -5.71 2.05 16.59
N GLY A 50 -5.84 0.98 15.80
CA GLY A 50 -6.67 -0.18 16.14
C GLY A 50 -8.17 0.13 16.09
N GLU A 51 -8.58 1.24 15.48
CA GLU A 51 -9.99 1.59 15.33
C GLU A 51 -10.67 0.67 14.31
N PRO A 52 -11.97 0.35 14.48
CA PRO A 52 -12.69 -0.45 13.50
C PRO A 52 -12.69 0.18 12.11
N LEU A 53 -12.11 -0.53 11.13
CA LEU A 53 -12.11 -0.06 9.74
C LEU A 53 -13.52 -0.13 9.14
N SER A 54 -13.95 0.96 8.50
CA SER A 54 -15.17 0.97 7.69
C SER A 54 -15.00 0.18 6.39
N SER A 55 -16.09 -0.03 5.64
CA SER A 55 -16.00 -0.64 4.30
C SER A 55 -15.20 0.22 3.32
N ASP A 56 -15.29 1.55 3.44
CA ASP A 56 -14.54 2.45 2.58
C ASP A 56 -13.05 2.44 2.95
N ASP A 57 -12.69 2.46 4.24
CA ASP A 57 -11.29 2.36 4.68
C ASP A 57 -10.64 1.08 4.12
N ARG A 58 -11.31 -0.07 4.24
CA ARG A 58 -10.82 -1.34 3.69
C ARG A 58 -10.61 -1.28 2.19
N ARG A 59 -11.54 -0.66 1.45
CA ARG A 59 -11.45 -0.50 0.00
C ARG A 59 -10.23 0.34 -0.39
N LEU A 60 -9.98 1.44 0.33
CA LEU A 60 -8.80 2.30 0.11
C LEU A 60 -7.50 1.57 0.44
N LEU A 61 -7.45 0.83 1.55
CA LEU A 61 -6.31 0.00 1.91
C LEU A 61 -6.05 -1.12 0.90
N HIS A 62 -7.09 -1.73 0.34
CA HIS A 62 -6.95 -2.72 -0.75
C HIS A 62 -6.32 -2.11 -2.00
N ALA A 63 -6.84 -0.95 -2.45
CA ALA A 63 -6.30 -0.24 -3.61
C ALA A 63 -4.82 0.13 -3.40
N TYR A 64 -4.51 0.68 -2.21
CA TYR A 64 -3.15 1.02 -1.82
C TYR A 64 -2.20 -0.18 -1.81
N LEU A 65 -2.59 -1.26 -1.12
CA LEU A 65 -1.76 -2.46 -1.02
C LEU A 65 -1.56 -3.11 -2.39
N ARG A 66 -2.58 -3.10 -3.26
CA ARG A 66 -2.46 -3.67 -4.61
C ARG A 66 -1.39 -2.94 -5.42
N GLN A 67 -1.46 -1.60 -5.52
CA GLN A 67 -0.43 -0.87 -6.28
C GLN A 67 0.96 -1.04 -5.66
N TYR A 68 1.05 -1.12 -4.33
CA TYR A 68 2.33 -1.28 -3.64
C TYR A 68 2.93 -2.66 -3.97
N VAL A 69 2.15 -3.71 -3.80
CA VAL A 69 2.53 -5.12 -4.04
C VAL A 69 2.72 -5.40 -5.52
N GLU A 70 2.15 -4.66 -6.45
CA GLU A 70 2.45 -4.79 -7.88
C GLU A 70 3.85 -4.27 -8.24
N ARG A 71 4.32 -3.25 -7.52
CA ARG A 71 5.49 -2.43 -7.89
C ARG A 71 6.72 -2.65 -7.02
N ALA A 72 6.53 -3.13 -5.78
CA ALA A 72 7.60 -3.34 -4.82
C ALA A 72 8.60 -4.40 -5.28
N VAL A 73 9.88 -4.15 -5.03
CA VAL A 73 10.91 -5.19 -5.12
C VAL A 73 10.69 -6.17 -3.95
N MET A 74 10.75 -7.47 -4.24
CA MET A 74 10.48 -8.54 -3.28
C MET A 74 11.65 -9.51 -3.23
N ALA A 75 11.72 -10.31 -2.16
CA ALA A 75 12.60 -11.47 -2.08
C ALA A 75 12.40 -12.41 -3.29
N SER A 76 13.47 -13.08 -3.74
CA SER A 76 13.47 -13.84 -5.00
C SER A 76 12.54 -15.06 -5.00
N ASP A 77 12.19 -15.58 -3.83
CA ASP A 77 11.27 -16.69 -3.61
C ASP A 77 9.83 -16.25 -3.29
N ALA A 78 9.58 -14.94 -3.14
CA ALA A 78 8.26 -14.40 -2.86
C ALA A 78 7.31 -14.57 -4.06
N ASN A 79 6.10 -15.06 -3.78
CA ASN A 79 5.07 -15.23 -4.80
C ASN A 79 4.11 -14.02 -4.86
N ARG A 80 4.45 -13.03 -5.68
CA ARG A 80 3.64 -11.81 -5.88
C ARG A 80 2.18 -12.10 -6.20
N GLN A 81 1.88 -13.08 -7.05
CA GLN A 81 0.51 -13.42 -7.43
C GLN A 81 -0.27 -14.04 -6.26
N ALA A 82 0.39 -14.77 -5.36
CA ALA A 82 -0.24 -15.22 -4.13
C ALA A 82 -0.54 -14.03 -3.21
N LEU A 83 0.41 -13.11 -3.01
CA LEU A 83 0.24 -11.92 -2.20
C LEU A 83 -0.90 -11.02 -2.70
N LEU A 84 -1.01 -10.82 -4.02
CA LEU A 84 -2.09 -10.03 -4.61
C LEU A 84 -3.46 -10.65 -4.39
N ARG A 85 -3.58 -11.99 -4.51
CA ARG A 85 -4.84 -12.69 -4.23
C ARG A 85 -5.25 -12.65 -2.76
N MET A 86 -4.29 -12.57 -1.84
CA MET A 86 -4.57 -12.44 -0.41
C MET A 86 -5.24 -11.10 -0.08
N ILE A 87 -4.92 -10.01 -0.79
CA ILE A 87 -5.52 -8.69 -0.59
C ILE A 87 -7.05 -8.77 -0.66
N ASP A 88 -7.60 -9.50 -1.63
CA ASP A 88 -9.05 -9.64 -1.82
C ASP A 88 -9.76 -10.34 -0.65
N THR A 89 -9.01 -11.01 0.22
CA THR A 89 -9.55 -11.75 1.37
C THR A 89 -9.55 -10.94 2.67
N LEU A 90 -8.89 -9.77 2.72
CA LEU A 90 -8.73 -8.98 3.93
C LEU A 90 -10.04 -8.26 4.31
N LYS A 91 -10.63 -8.61 5.45
CA LYS A 91 -11.96 -8.13 5.87
C LYS A 91 -11.96 -7.43 7.22
N SER A 92 -10.91 -7.59 8.01
CA SER A 92 -10.78 -7.07 9.36
C SER A 92 -9.38 -6.52 9.62
N ASN A 93 -9.21 -5.64 10.63
CA ASN A 93 -7.90 -5.11 11.04
C ASN A 93 -6.88 -6.24 11.23
N ARG A 94 -7.27 -7.33 11.88
CA ARG A 94 -6.41 -8.50 12.10
C ARG A 94 -5.94 -9.15 10.79
N ASP A 95 -6.76 -9.13 9.74
CA ASP A 95 -6.33 -9.66 8.43
C ASP A 95 -5.25 -8.76 7.84
N PHE A 96 -5.39 -7.43 7.95
CA PHE A 96 -4.37 -6.48 7.49
C PHE A 96 -3.06 -6.60 8.28
N GLU A 97 -3.12 -6.76 9.60
CA GLU A 97 -1.94 -6.99 10.46
C GLU A 97 -1.17 -8.23 10.02
N LYS A 98 -1.86 -9.38 9.93
CA LYS A 98 -1.25 -10.63 9.46
C LYS A 98 -0.68 -10.52 8.05
N TYR A 99 -1.36 -9.75 7.19
CA TYR A 99 -0.89 -9.52 5.83
C TYR A 99 0.36 -8.65 5.81
N ALA A 100 0.45 -7.62 6.67
CA ALA A 100 1.65 -6.82 6.84
C ALA A 100 2.83 -7.68 7.30
N ASP A 101 2.63 -8.59 8.26
CA ASP A 101 3.65 -9.57 8.68
C ASP A 101 4.10 -10.44 7.49
N THR A 102 3.15 -10.93 6.68
CA THR A 102 3.44 -11.74 5.48
C THR A 102 4.24 -10.94 4.44
N LEU A 103 3.95 -9.64 4.27
CA LEU A 103 4.69 -8.78 3.36
C LEU A 103 6.11 -8.52 3.87
N ALA A 104 6.30 -8.34 5.18
CA ALA A 104 7.61 -8.16 5.79
C ALA A 104 8.51 -9.38 5.55
N GLU A 105 7.95 -10.61 5.65
CA GLU A 105 8.67 -11.85 5.29
C GLU A 105 9.10 -11.87 3.81
N ALA A 106 8.33 -11.21 2.92
CA ALA A 106 8.66 -11.05 1.51
C ALA A 106 9.60 -9.85 1.22
N GLY A 107 10.06 -9.14 2.26
CA GLY A 107 10.90 -7.95 2.17
C GLY A 107 10.16 -6.67 1.76
N VAL A 108 8.85 -6.60 2.01
CA VAL A 108 7.98 -5.48 1.63
C VAL A 108 7.36 -4.86 2.88
N GLU A 109 7.64 -3.59 3.12
CA GLU A 109 7.05 -2.81 4.22
C GLU A 109 6.25 -1.63 3.62
N PRO A 110 4.92 -1.75 3.52
CA PRO A 110 4.08 -0.68 2.96
C PRO A 110 3.56 0.31 4.01
N PHE A 111 3.81 0.10 5.30
CA PHE A 111 3.27 0.88 6.40
C PHE A 111 4.38 1.54 7.22
#